data_AF-A0A2A4K2T0-F1
#
_entry.id   AF-A0A2A4K2T0-F1
#
_cell.length_a   1.000
_cell.length_b   1.000
_cell.length_c   1.000
_cell.angle_alpha   90.00
_cell.angle_beta   90.00
_cell.angle_gamma   90.00
#
_symmetry.space_group_name_H-M   'P 1'
#
loop_
_entity.id
_entity.type
_entity.pdbx_description
1 polymer ?
#
loop_
_entity_poly.entity_id
_entity_poly.type
_entity_poly.pdbx_seq_one_letter_code
_entity_poly.pdbx_strand_id
1 'polypeptide(L)'
;MVTRKPVNWFLTEKGRSFSFAVITGTGLACTAAKYGPQTFFLDKYKDFVHYYNNGQPSVLSKELRDRCSKCLDILNIPDVHRKLIVPFSVFGYDLFHAGSINSKFGVAIGIPVNFNYKTLADIQADDIQVNQKKVDWESEAGKKLADALILPEKIQEFAICREIIMTQNNKIMFQAAYPFTCLFFAYNVSQILNRRLNLYAAPPPMRGILYTIVGMFATGLYFLMTDMTEVHYETDTDQRLCELGPEYVKSGKIFYEKLLNRNQALRELMGSEGEKKYSKMGNENFGIRQPRVALVHRKLFFEQKLKEINDTDKSDNSTNVLL
;
A
#
# COMPACT_ATOMS: atom_id res chain seq x y z
N MET A 1 3.49 -54.34 -33.13
CA MET A 1 2.32 -53.54 -32.69
C MET A 1 2.79 -52.13 -32.34
N VAL A 2 2.46 -51.13 -33.15
CA VAL A 2 2.74 -49.72 -32.83
C VAL A 2 1.64 -49.27 -31.87
N THR A 3 1.94 -49.21 -30.58
CA THR A 3 1.04 -48.65 -29.56
C THR A 3 0.86 -47.16 -29.84
N ARG A 4 -0.26 -46.79 -30.48
CA ARG A 4 -0.68 -45.39 -30.60
C ARG A 4 -0.89 -44.84 -29.20
N LYS A 5 0.07 -44.07 -28.69
CA LYS A 5 -0.08 -43.33 -27.43
C LYS A 5 -1.32 -42.43 -27.56
N PRO A 6 -2.23 -42.42 -26.57
CA PRO A 6 -3.41 -41.57 -26.64
C PRO A 6 -2.97 -40.11 -26.79
N VAL A 7 -3.45 -39.46 -27.86
CA VAL A 7 -3.21 -38.04 -28.07
C VAL A 7 -3.90 -37.29 -26.94
N ASN A 8 -3.11 -36.59 -26.12
CA ASN A 8 -3.64 -35.80 -25.01
C ASN A 8 -4.63 -34.76 -25.55
N TRP A 9 -5.86 -34.74 -25.02
CA TRP A 9 -6.93 -33.84 -25.46
C TRP A 9 -6.50 -32.36 -25.48
N PHE A 10 -5.67 -31.93 -24.52
CA PHE A 10 -5.15 -30.55 -24.46
C PHE A 10 -4.22 -30.18 -25.64
N LEU A 11 -3.74 -31.16 -26.40
CA LEU A 11 -2.95 -30.92 -27.60
C LEU A 11 -3.80 -30.71 -28.85
N THR A 12 -5.08 -31.12 -28.82
CA THR A 12 -6.04 -30.89 -29.90
C THR A 12 -6.43 -29.42 -30.00
N GLU A 13 -6.97 -29.00 -31.14
CA GLU A 13 -7.47 -27.64 -31.33
C GLU A 13 -8.54 -27.28 -30.30
N LYS A 14 -9.51 -28.18 -30.06
CA LYS A 14 -10.56 -28.00 -29.05
C LYS A 14 -9.97 -27.82 -27.65
N GLY A 15 -8.98 -28.63 -27.29
CA GLY A 15 -8.30 -28.53 -26.00
C GLY A 15 -7.54 -27.22 -25.83
N ARG A 16 -6.88 -26.73 -26.89
CA ARG A 16 -6.16 -25.44 -26.87
C ARG A 16 -7.13 -24.25 -26.77
N SER A 17 -8.22 -24.27 -27.54
CA SER A 17 -9.28 -23.24 -27.45
C SER A 17 -9.91 -23.21 -26.07
N PHE A 18 -10.15 -24.38 -25.47
CA PHE A 18 -10.61 -24.47 -24.07
C PHE A 18 -9.58 -23.86 -23.10
N SER A 19 -8.30 -24.23 -23.20
CA SER A 19 -7.25 -23.64 -22.35
C SER A 19 -7.14 -22.13 -22.52
N PHE A 20 -7.28 -21.61 -23.75
CA PHE A 20 -7.28 -20.17 -24.00
C PHE A 20 -8.47 -19.48 -23.32
N ALA A 21 -9.66 -20.05 -23.43
CA ALA A 21 -10.85 -19.52 -22.75
C ALA A 21 -10.68 -19.53 -21.23
N VAL A 22 -10.14 -20.62 -20.66
CA VAL A 22 -9.86 -20.70 -19.21
C VAL A 22 -8.83 -19.66 -18.77
N ILE A 23 -7.70 -19.50 -19.48
CA ILE A 23 -6.68 -18.51 -19.11
C ILE A 23 -7.22 -17.08 -19.22
N THR A 24 -7.96 -16.79 -20.29
CA THR A 24 -8.58 -15.48 -20.49
C THR A 24 -9.61 -15.20 -19.41
N GLY A 25 -10.49 -16.16 -19.11
CA GLY A 25 -11.48 -16.06 -18.04
C GLY A 25 -10.86 -15.86 -16.66
N THR A 26 -9.81 -16.62 -16.33
CA THR A 26 -9.05 -16.45 -15.08
C THR A 26 -8.39 -15.08 -15.01
N GLY A 27 -7.76 -14.61 -16.10
CA GLY A 27 -7.16 -13.28 -16.15
C GLY A 27 -8.18 -12.17 -15.89
N LEU A 28 -9.34 -12.23 -16.55
CA LEU A 28 -10.43 -11.28 -16.34
C LEU A 28 -10.98 -11.34 -14.92
N ALA A 29 -11.12 -12.54 -14.35
CA ALA A 29 -11.55 -12.72 -12.96
C ALA A 29 -10.55 -12.10 -11.97
N CYS A 30 -9.25 -12.29 -12.18
CA CYS A 30 -8.21 -11.64 -11.36
C CYS A 30 -8.26 -10.11 -11.48
N THR A 31 -8.46 -9.57 -12.68
CA THR A 31 -8.64 -8.14 -12.91
C THR A 31 -9.88 -7.63 -12.17
N ALA A 32 -11.02 -8.31 -12.28
CA ALA A 32 -12.25 -7.95 -11.59
C ALA A 32 -12.09 -8.01 -10.06
N ALA A 33 -11.37 -9.01 -9.53
CA ALA A 33 -11.10 -9.15 -8.10
C ALA A 33 -10.23 -8.01 -7.54
N LYS A 34 -9.32 -7.44 -8.35
CA LYS A 34 -8.50 -6.29 -7.96
C LYS A 34 -9.22 -4.95 -8.14
N TYR A 35 -9.98 -4.80 -9.24
CA TYR A 35 -10.64 -3.55 -9.59
C TYR A 35 -11.95 -3.35 -8.80
N GLY A 36 -12.72 -4.43 -8.59
CA GLY A 36 -14.06 -4.40 -8.01
C GLY A 36 -14.12 -3.75 -6.62
N PRO A 37 -13.32 -4.19 -5.63
CA PRO A 37 -13.29 -3.59 -4.29
C PRO A 37 -12.92 -2.10 -4.28
N GLN A 38 -12.18 -1.65 -5.28
CA GLN A 38 -11.73 -0.27 -5.41
C GLN A 38 -12.75 0.61 -6.18
N THR A 39 -13.83 0.02 -6.68
CA THR A 39 -14.80 0.70 -7.55
C THR A 39 -16.24 0.32 -7.19
N PHE A 40 -16.79 -0.71 -7.85
CA PHE A 40 -18.18 -1.15 -7.70
C PHE A 40 -18.55 -1.54 -6.27
N PHE A 41 -17.58 -2.05 -5.50
CA PHE A 41 -17.78 -2.52 -4.13
C PHE A 41 -17.05 -1.64 -3.11
N LEU A 42 -16.74 -0.38 -3.44
CA LEU A 42 -15.99 0.52 -2.56
C LEU A 42 -16.68 0.71 -1.20
N ASP A 43 -18.01 0.88 -1.18
CA ASP A 43 -18.74 1.00 0.08
C ASP A 43 -18.69 -0.28 0.91
N LYS A 44 -18.78 -1.46 0.29
CA LYS A 44 -18.63 -2.73 1.01
C LYS A 44 -17.21 -2.95 1.52
N TYR A 45 -16.22 -2.48 0.76
CA TYR A 45 -14.84 -2.56 1.21
C TYR A 45 -14.59 -1.62 2.39
N LYS A 46 -15.14 -0.39 2.34
CA LYS A 46 -15.16 0.55 3.45
C LYS A 46 -15.82 -0.05 4.69
N ASP A 47 -17.02 -0.62 4.56
CA ASP A 47 -17.74 -1.28 5.66
C ASP A 47 -16.91 -2.42 6.28
N PHE A 48 -16.15 -3.17 5.46
CA PHE A 48 -15.32 -4.27 5.94
C PHE A 48 -14.12 -3.82 6.78
N VAL A 49 -13.54 -2.65 6.47
CA VAL A 49 -12.38 -2.11 7.19
C VAL A 49 -12.75 -1.02 8.21
N HIS A 50 -14.03 -0.69 8.34
CA HIS A 50 -14.52 0.32 9.28
C HIS A 50 -14.25 -0.14 10.73
N TYR A 51 -13.86 0.79 11.59
CA TYR A 51 -13.83 0.55 13.03
C TYR A 51 -15.24 0.50 13.62
N TYR A 52 -15.62 -0.65 14.19
CA TYR A 52 -16.90 -0.83 14.86
C TYR A 52 -16.73 -0.77 16.37
N ASN A 53 -17.59 0.01 17.04
CA ASN A 53 -17.70 0.02 18.48
C ASN A 53 -19.11 -0.45 18.86
N ASN A 54 -19.22 -1.47 19.71
CA ASN A 54 -20.50 -2.08 20.11
C ASN A 54 -21.42 -2.47 18.94
N GLY A 55 -20.83 -3.00 17.86
CA GLY A 55 -21.57 -3.44 16.66
C GLY A 55 -22.08 -2.31 15.76
N GLN A 56 -21.73 -1.06 16.04
CA GLN A 56 -22.08 0.10 15.22
C GLN A 56 -20.82 0.74 14.60
N PRO A 57 -20.88 1.23 13.36
CA PRO A 57 -19.75 1.88 12.71
C PRO A 57 -19.41 3.17 13.46
N SER A 58 -18.16 3.28 13.91
CA SER A 58 -17.71 4.45 14.66
C SER A 58 -17.68 5.68 13.76
N VAL A 59 -18.23 6.77 14.28
CA VAL A 59 -18.34 8.01 13.56
C VAL A 59 -17.08 8.84 13.77
N LEU A 60 -16.54 9.40 12.70
CA LEU A 60 -15.37 10.28 12.79
C LEU A 60 -15.70 11.52 13.63
N SER A 61 -14.82 11.87 14.58
CA SER A 61 -14.98 13.03 15.44
C SER A 61 -15.02 14.33 14.62
N LYS A 62 -15.66 15.37 15.16
CA LYS A 62 -15.77 16.66 14.46
C LYS A 62 -14.39 17.25 14.16
N GLU A 63 -13.47 17.19 15.12
CA GLU A 63 -12.08 17.66 14.96
C GLU A 63 -11.39 17.00 13.76
N LEU A 64 -11.56 15.69 13.58
CA LEU A 64 -10.95 14.96 12.48
C LEU A 64 -11.62 15.26 11.13
N ARG A 65 -12.94 15.47 11.09
CA ARG A 65 -13.63 15.91 9.86
C ARG A 65 -13.17 17.29 9.43
N ASP A 66 -13.05 18.22 10.37
CA ASP A 66 -12.59 19.58 10.11
C ASP A 66 -11.13 19.55 9.62
N ARG A 67 -10.29 18.69 10.21
CA ARG A 67 -8.91 18.45 9.76
C ARG A 67 -8.84 17.86 8.34
N CYS A 68 -9.72 16.93 8.00
CA CYS A 68 -9.84 16.42 6.63
C CYS A 68 -10.23 17.52 5.64
N SER A 69 -11.22 18.34 5.98
CA SER A 69 -11.62 19.48 5.15
C SER A 69 -10.45 20.42 4.91
N LYS A 70 -9.70 20.75 5.96
CA LYS A 70 -8.48 21.56 5.87
C LYS A 70 -7.43 20.91 4.96
N CYS A 71 -7.25 19.59 5.01
CA CYS A 71 -6.33 18.90 4.09
C CYS A 71 -6.79 19.01 2.63
N LEU A 72 -8.10 18.96 2.37
CA LEU A 72 -8.64 19.20 1.02
C LEU A 72 -8.38 20.63 0.54
N ASP A 73 -8.42 21.60 1.46
CA ASP A 73 -8.06 23.00 1.18
C ASP A 73 -6.57 23.15 0.85
N ILE A 74 -5.68 22.57 1.67
CA ILE A 74 -4.23 22.64 1.46
C ILE A 74 -3.83 22.02 0.12
N LEU A 75 -4.46 20.91 -0.25
CA LEU A 75 -4.21 20.24 -1.53
C LEU A 75 -4.92 20.89 -2.72
N ASN A 76 -5.65 21.99 -2.51
CA ASN A 76 -6.43 22.70 -3.53
C ASN A 76 -7.35 21.77 -4.34
N ILE A 77 -8.03 20.84 -3.65
CA ILE A 77 -8.92 19.88 -4.32
C ILE A 77 -10.16 20.59 -4.86
N PRO A 78 -10.50 20.43 -6.16
CA PRO A 78 -11.72 21.00 -6.72
C PRO A 78 -12.99 20.47 -6.03
N ASP A 79 -14.01 21.30 -5.86
CA ASP A 79 -15.27 20.96 -5.16
C ASP A 79 -15.98 19.71 -5.71
N VAL A 80 -15.87 19.50 -7.03
CA VAL A 80 -16.43 18.31 -7.69
C VAL A 80 -15.79 17.04 -7.14
N HIS A 81 -14.47 17.05 -6.93
CA HIS A 81 -13.74 15.91 -6.39
C HIS A 81 -13.87 15.78 -4.87
N ARG A 82 -14.06 16.89 -4.14
CA ARG A 82 -14.27 16.85 -2.68
C ARG A 82 -15.48 15.98 -2.31
N LYS A 83 -16.55 16.04 -3.09
CA LYS A 83 -17.77 15.22 -2.88
C LYS A 83 -17.53 13.72 -3.05
N LEU A 84 -16.47 13.34 -3.75
CA LEU A 84 -16.10 11.95 -3.99
C LEU A 84 -15.20 11.38 -2.89
N ILE A 85 -14.64 12.22 -2.00
CA ILE A 85 -13.75 11.79 -0.93
C ILE A 85 -14.55 11.63 0.36
N VAL A 86 -14.61 10.39 0.85
CA VAL A 86 -15.38 10.02 2.04
C VAL A 86 -14.41 9.61 3.17
N PRO A 87 -14.15 10.50 4.14
CA PRO A 87 -13.38 10.13 5.32
C PRO A 87 -14.23 9.28 6.28
N PHE A 88 -13.64 8.24 6.87
CA PHE A 88 -14.29 7.35 7.84
C PHE A 88 -13.30 6.84 8.88
N SER A 89 -13.79 6.23 9.96
CA SER A 89 -12.92 5.65 10.99
C SER A 89 -12.50 4.22 10.57
N VAL A 90 -11.21 3.96 10.43
CA VAL A 90 -10.69 2.65 10.04
C VAL A 90 -10.26 1.82 11.24
N PHE A 91 -10.46 0.51 11.16
CA PHE A 91 -9.96 -0.43 12.15
C PHE A 91 -8.42 -0.52 12.12
N GLY A 92 -7.80 -0.46 13.29
CA GLY A 92 -6.35 -0.50 13.46
C GLY A 92 -5.72 0.88 13.64
N TYR A 93 -4.39 0.92 13.54
CA TYR A 93 -3.57 2.12 13.80
C TYR A 93 -2.87 2.68 12.55
N ASP A 94 -3.19 2.12 11.38
CA ASP A 94 -2.65 2.53 10.09
C ASP A 94 -3.72 3.24 9.29
N LEU A 95 -3.36 4.34 8.62
CA LEU A 95 -4.27 4.97 7.69
C LEU A 95 -4.54 4.04 6.51
N PHE A 96 -5.69 4.26 5.89
CA PHE A 96 -6.16 3.45 4.77
C PHE A 96 -6.69 4.36 3.67
N HIS A 97 -6.49 3.94 2.42
CA HIS A 97 -7.20 4.51 1.29
C HIS A 97 -7.68 3.40 0.36
N ALA A 98 -8.85 3.63 -0.24
CA ALA A 98 -9.37 2.82 -1.34
C ALA A 98 -10.08 3.72 -2.36
N GLY A 99 -10.10 3.29 -3.61
CA GLY A 99 -10.62 4.07 -4.73
C GLY A 99 -9.61 5.06 -5.30
N SER A 100 -10.07 5.82 -6.30
CA SER A 100 -9.26 6.82 -7.00
C SER A 100 -10.11 8.04 -7.28
N ILE A 101 -9.52 9.23 -7.17
CA ILE A 101 -10.21 10.50 -7.46
C ILE A 101 -10.63 10.60 -8.93
N ASN A 102 -9.93 9.88 -9.82
CA ASN A 102 -10.21 9.81 -11.26
C ASN A 102 -11.39 8.88 -11.57
N SER A 103 -11.90 8.18 -10.56
CA SER A 103 -13.01 7.25 -10.68
C SER A 103 -14.31 7.89 -10.22
N LYS A 104 -15.40 7.65 -10.96
CA LYS A 104 -16.76 8.07 -10.56
C LYS A 104 -17.25 7.43 -9.26
N PHE A 105 -16.61 6.33 -8.83
CA PHE A 105 -16.95 5.63 -7.59
C PHE A 105 -16.40 6.33 -6.34
N GLY A 106 -15.47 7.28 -6.52
CA GLY A 106 -14.87 8.06 -5.46
C GLY A 106 -13.77 7.34 -4.68
N VAL A 107 -13.55 7.84 -3.48
CA VAL A 107 -12.41 7.52 -2.62
C VAL A 107 -12.88 7.38 -1.17
N ALA A 108 -12.44 6.32 -0.50
CA ALA A 108 -12.62 6.14 0.93
C ALA A 108 -11.28 6.37 1.64
N ILE A 109 -11.25 7.32 2.59
CA ILE A 109 -10.05 7.62 3.41
C ILE A 109 -10.32 7.16 4.85
N GLY A 110 -9.62 6.12 5.26
CA GLY A 110 -9.71 5.54 6.59
C GLY A 110 -8.74 6.19 7.56
N ILE A 111 -9.28 6.75 8.64
CA ILE A 111 -8.53 7.47 9.68
C ILE A 111 -8.59 6.66 10.98
N PRO A 112 -7.44 6.26 11.53
CA PRO A 112 -7.38 5.49 12.76
C PRO A 112 -7.94 6.22 13.97
N VAL A 113 -8.47 5.46 14.93
CA VAL A 113 -9.00 6.01 16.18
C VAL A 113 -7.95 6.75 17.02
N ASN A 114 -6.68 6.35 16.93
CA ASN A 114 -5.59 6.98 17.69
C ASN A 114 -5.31 8.44 17.29
N PHE A 115 -5.88 8.91 16.17
CA PHE A 115 -5.81 10.32 15.82
C PHE A 115 -6.59 11.21 16.81
N ASN A 116 -7.47 10.62 17.63
CA ASN A 116 -8.12 11.34 18.74
C ASN A 116 -7.30 11.36 20.04
N TYR A 117 -6.22 10.58 20.16
CA TYR A 117 -5.44 10.52 21.39
C TYR A 117 -4.61 11.79 21.58
N LYS A 118 -4.73 12.40 22.76
CA LYS A 118 -3.98 13.60 23.16
C LYS A 118 -3.02 13.29 24.31
N THR A 119 -3.36 12.30 25.14
CA THR A 119 -2.64 11.95 26.37
C THR A 119 -2.51 10.44 26.55
N LEU A 120 -1.64 10.01 27.47
CA LEU A 120 -1.51 8.60 27.85
C LEU A 120 -2.81 8.02 28.43
N ALA A 121 -3.62 8.86 29.11
CA ALA A 121 -4.89 8.43 29.69
C ALA A 121 -5.88 7.98 28.60
N ASP A 122 -5.88 8.65 27.44
CA ASP A 122 -6.73 8.28 26.30
C ASP A 122 -6.37 6.89 25.76
N ILE A 123 -5.07 6.58 25.72
CA ILE A 123 -4.56 5.27 25.29
C ILE A 123 -4.98 4.17 26.28
N GLN A 124 -4.89 4.46 27.58
CA GLN A 124 -5.27 3.51 28.63
C GLN A 124 -6.77 3.22 28.64
N ALA A 125 -7.60 4.19 28.25
CA ALA A 125 -9.05 4.02 28.15
C ALA A 125 -9.48 3.06 27.03
N ASP A 126 -8.72 2.97 25.94
CA ASP A 126 -9.05 2.16 24.76
C ASP A 126 -8.62 0.68 24.87
N ASP A 127 -8.16 0.24 26.05
CA ASP A 127 -7.70 -1.14 26.37
C ASP A 127 -6.84 -1.79 25.27
N ILE A 128 -5.79 -1.09 24.82
CA ILE A 128 -4.93 -1.57 23.74
C ILE A 128 -4.21 -2.86 24.16
N GLN A 129 -4.38 -3.90 23.34
CA GLN A 129 -3.75 -5.20 23.53
C GLN A 129 -2.79 -5.53 22.40
N VAL A 130 -1.62 -6.07 22.76
CA VAL A 130 -0.62 -6.60 21.83
C VAL A 130 -0.48 -8.10 22.10
N ASN A 131 -0.71 -8.93 21.09
CA ASN A 131 -0.76 -10.40 21.23
C ASN A 131 -1.72 -10.86 22.36
N GLN A 132 -2.91 -10.26 22.44
CA GLN A 132 -3.94 -10.55 23.47
C GLN A 132 -3.47 -10.26 24.91
N LYS A 133 -2.40 -9.48 25.08
CA LYS A 133 -1.87 -9.06 26.36
C LYS A 133 -1.99 -7.55 26.48
N LYS A 134 -2.38 -7.07 27.66
CA LYS A 134 -2.34 -5.63 27.96
C LYS A 134 -0.91 -5.14 27.91
N VAL A 135 -0.73 -3.95 27.34
CA VAL A 135 0.57 -3.29 27.29
C VAL A 135 0.89 -2.72 28.67
N ASP A 136 2.09 -3.02 29.18
CA ASP A 136 2.63 -2.31 30.33
C ASP A 136 3.16 -0.95 29.88
N TRP A 137 2.38 0.10 30.14
CA TRP A 137 2.71 1.48 29.76
C TRP A 137 3.88 2.06 30.55
N GLU A 138 4.31 1.44 31.64
CA GLU A 138 5.48 1.89 32.40
C GLU A 138 6.79 1.34 31.86
N SER A 139 6.73 0.23 31.12
CA SER A 139 7.89 -0.34 30.43
C SER A 139 8.44 0.61 29.36
N GLU A 140 9.74 0.49 29.04
CA GLU A 140 10.38 1.30 28.00
C GLU A 140 9.67 1.14 26.64
N ALA A 141 9.35 -0.10 26.27
CA ALA A 141 8.62 -0.41 25.05
C ALA A 141 7.19 0.17 25.06
N GLY A 142 6.50 0.12 26.20
CA GLY A 142 5.17 0.71 26.38
C GLY A 142 5.18 2.23 26.24
N LYS A 143 6.14 2.91 26.87
CA LYS A 143 6.34 4.37 26.74
C LYS A 143 6.63 4.78 25.31
N LYS A 144 7.50 4.02 24.64
CA LYS A 144 7.84 4.23 23.22
C LYS A 144 6.63 4.03 22.31
N LEU A 145 5.80 3.01 22.56
CA LEU A 145 4.56 2.80 21.83
C LEU A 145 3.57 3.94 22.06
N ALA A 146 3.39 4.36 23.32
CA ALA A 146 2.48 5.44 23.68
C ALA A 146 2.84 6.76 22.98
N ASP A 147 4.12 7.16 23.03
CA ASP A 147 4.58 8.34 22.30
C ASP A 147 4.29 8.22 20.80
N ALA A 148 4.58 7.06 20.20
CA ALA A 148 4.37 6.86 18.77
C ALA A 148 2.90 6.88 18.34
N LEU A 149 1.96 6.49 19.22
CA LEU A 149 0.53 6.52 18.96
C LEU A 149 -0.09 7.91 19.07
N ILE A 150 0.48 8.80 19.91
CA ILE A 150 0.05 10.19 20.04
C ILE A 150 0.68 11.00 18.91
N LEU A 151 -0.16 11.38 17.96
CA LEU A 151 0.24 12.17 16.80
C LEU A 151 -0.15 13.64 16.99
N PRO A 152 0.81 14.58 17.04
CA PRO A 152 0.53 16.02 16.95
C PRO A 152 -0.31 16.37 15.73
N GLU A 153 -1.17 17.38 15.84
CA GLU A 153 -2.11 17.80 14.80
C GLU A 153 -1.45 18.01 13.43
N LYS A 154 -0.30 18.68 13.37
CA LYS A 154 0.44 18.90 12.11
C LYS A 154 0.90 17.62 11.43
N ILE A 155 1.23 16.61 12.22
CA ILE A 155 1.63 15.29 11.73
C ILE A 155 0.42 14.51 11.23
N GLN A 156 -0.73 14.70 11.87
CA GLN A 156 -1.99 14.14 11.38
C GLN A 156 -2.42 14.79 10.06
N GLU A 157 -2.27 16.12 9.92
CA GLU A 157 -2.50 16.84 8.65
C GLU A 157 -1.62 16.28 7.52
N PHE A 158 -0.32 16.07 7.79
CA PHE A 158 0.61 15.42 6.86
C PHE A 158 0.12 14.03 6.45
N ALA A 159 -0.25 13.19 7.43
CA ALA A 159 -0.68 11.82 7.19
C ALA A 159 -1.96 11.75 6.33
N ILE A 160 -2.95 12.61 6.60
CA ILE A 160 -4.19 12.69 5.83
C ILE A 160 -3.92 13.20 4.41
N CYS A 161 -3.10 14.25 4.26
CA CYS A 161 -2.71 14.76 2.94
C CYS A 161 -2.03 13.68 2.10
N ARG A 162 -1.13 12.90 2.70
CA ARG A 162 -0.45 11.77 2.06
C ARG A 162 -1.44 10.75 1.50
N GLU A 163 -2.43 10.33 2.29
CA GLU A 163 -3.43 9.36 1.83
C GLU A 163 -4.33 9.92 0.72
N ILE A 164 -4.68 11.20 0.79
CA ILE A 164 -5.45 11.85 -0.29
C ILE A 164 -4.63 11.86 -1.59
N ILE A 165 -3.36 12.27 -1.55
CA ILE A 165 -2.47 12.30 -2.72
C ILE A 165 -2.30 10.90 -3.32
N MET A 166 -2.16 9.86 -2.49
CA MET A 166 -2.07 8.46 -2.94
C MET A 166 -3.28 7.98 -3.76
N THR A 167 -4.41 8.69 -3.72
CA THR A 167 -5.62 8.37 -4.50
C THR A 167 -5.73 9.16 -5.80
N GLN A 168 -4.85 10.12 -6.03
CA GLN A 168 -4.84 11.00 -7.21
C GLN A 168 -4.02 10.41 -8.36
N ASN A 169 -4.30 9.15 -8.71
CA ASN A 169 -3.56 8.45 -9.75
C ASN A 169 -4.36 7.29 -10.36
N ASN A 170 -3.74 6.62 -11.33
CA ASN A 170 -4.32 5.49 -12.06
C ASN A 170 -3.76 4.13 -11.59
N LYS A 171 -3.15 4.07 -10.39
CA LYS A 171 -2.57 2.85 -9.81
C LYS A 171 -3.52 1.67 -9.84
N ILE A 172 -4.78 1.88 -9.44
CA ILE A 172 -5.81 0.84 -9.38
C ILE A 172 -6.05 0.22 -10.76
N MET A 173 -6.09 1.04 -11.83
CA MET A 173 -6.29 0.56 -13.20
C MET A 173 -5.12 -0.31 -13.64
N PHE A 174 -3.88 0.15 -13.41
CA PHE A 174 -2.68 -0.60 -13.78
C PHE A 174 -2.55 -1.92 -13.00
N GLN A 175 -2.67 -1.87 -11.66
CA GLN A 175 -2.57 -3.05 -10.82
C GLN A 175 -3.68 -4.08 -11.10
N ALA A 176 -4.86 -3.64 -11.53
CA ALA A 176 -5.92 -4.54 -11.98
C ALA A 176 -5.62 -5.18 -13.35
N ALA A 177 -4.93 -4.49 -14.25
CA ALA A 177 -4.61 -5.01 -15.59
C ALA A 177 -3.43 -6.01 -15.60
N TYR A 178 -2.51 -5.92 -14.64
CA TYR A 178 -1.29 -6.75 -14.62
C TYR A 178 -1.54 -8.26 -14.59
N PRO A 179 -2.46 -8.83 -13.77
CA PRO A 179 -2.72 -10.27 -13.76
C PRO A 179 -3.15 -10.80 -15.13
N PHE A 180 -4.11 -10.12 -15.78
CA PHE A 180 -4.57 -10.50 -17.12
C PHE A 180 -3.42 -10.45 -18.11
N THR A 181 -2.67 -9.34 -18.12
CA THR A 181 -1.53 -9.13 -19.02
C THR A 181 -0.50 -10.24 -18.88
N CYS A 182 -0.05 -10.54 -17.66
CA CYS A 182 0.95 -11.58 -17.42
C CYS A 182 0.45 -12.98 -17.80
N LEU A 183 -0.78 -13.34 -17.43
CA LEU A 183 -1.34 -14.66 -17.77
C LEU A 183 -1.54 -14.84 -19.27
N PHE A 184 -2.08 -13.81 -19.94
CA PHE A 184 -2.31 -13.82 -21.37
C PHE A 184 -0.98 -13.95 -22.13
N PHE A 185 0.04 -13.18 -21.77
CA PHE A 185 1.36 -13.28 -22.39
C PHE A 185 2.04 -14.62 -22.09
N ALA A 186 1.99 -15.11 -20.85
CA ALA A 186 2.58 -16.41 -20.48
C ALA A 186 2.01 -17.55 -21.33
N TYR A 187 0.69 -17.57 -21.52
CA TYR A 187 0.03 -18.56 -22.35
C TYR A 187 0.46 -18.43 -23.82
N ASN A 188 0.39 -17.24 -24.39
CA ASN A 188 0.71 -17.03 -25.81
C ASN A 188 2.19 -17.32 -26.13
N VAL A 189 3.11 -16.87 -25.27
CA VAL A 189 4.55 -17.19 -25.40
C VAL A 189 4.77 -18.69 -25.32
N SER A 190 4.12 -19.38 -24.38
CA SER A 190 4.20 -20.84 -24.28
C SER A 190 3.70 -21.54 -25.54
N GLN A 191 2.60 -21.08 -26.14
CA GLN A 191 2.08 -21.63 -27.41
C GLN A 191 3.05 -21.39 -28.57
N ILE A 192 3.62 -20.19 -28.68
CA ILE A 192 4.59 -19.83 -29.72
C ILE A 192 5.85 -20.68 -29.61
N LEU A 193 6.42 -20.79 -28.40
CA LEU A 193 7.64 -21.56 -28.15
C LEU A 193 7.41 -23.06 -28.37
N ASN A 194 6.28 -23.60 -27.94
CA ASN A 194 5.93 -24.99 -28.22
C ASN A 194 5.90 -25.30 -29.73
N ARG A 195 5.36 -24.39 -30.55
CA ARG A 195 5.32 -24.55 -32.01
C ARG A 195 6.71 -24.40 -32.63
N ARG A 196 7.44 -23.35 -32.26
CA ARG A 196 8.77 -23.03 -32.80
C ARG A 196 9.82 -24.09 -32.48
N LEU A 197 9.75 -24.67 -31.28
CA LEU A 197 10.68 -25.70 -30.81
C LEU A 197 10.14 -27.14 -31.00
N ASN A 198 9.00 -27.29 -31.68
CA ASN A 198 8.32 -28.56 -31.91
C ASN A 198 8.10 -29.42 -30.63
N LEU A 199 7.84 -28.77 -29.50
CA LEU A 199 7.74 -29.45 -28.19
C LEU A 199 6.46 -30.29 -28.05
N TYR A 200 5.50 -30.14 -28.95
CA TYR A 200 4.32 -31.00 -28.97
C TYR A 200 4.66 -32.45 -29.35
N ALA A 201 5.71 -32.66 -30.15
CA ALA A 201 6.25 -33.98 -30.45
C ALA A 201 7.21 -34.49 -29.35
N ALA A 202 7.69 -33.60 -28.48
CA ALA A 202 8.64 -33.91 -27.43
C ALA A 202 7.98 -34.57 -26.20
N PRO A 203 8.77 -35.27 -25.35
CA PRO A 203 8.29 -35.84 -24.10
C PRO A 203 7.65 -34.79 -23.18
N PRO A 204 6.58 -35.14 -22.43
CA PRO A 204 5.89 -34.20 -21.53
C PRO A 204 6.79 -33.42 -20.56
N PRO A 205 7.86 -33.98 -19.96
CA PRO A 205 8.72 -33.22 -19.04
C PRO A 205 9.37 -31.99 -19.66
N MET A 206 9.73 -32.05 -20.95
CA MET A 206 10.36 -30.94 -21.66
C MET A 206 9.42 -29.73 -21.80
N ARG A 207 8.12 -29.99 -22.00
CA ARG A 207 7.08 -28.95 -21.95
C ARG A 207 6.86 -28.43 -20.53
N GLY A 208 6.93 -29.31 -19.53
CA GLY A 208 6.89 -28.92 -18.12
C GLY A 208 7.99 -27.91 -17.78
N ILE A 209 9.23 -28.17 -18.21
CA ILE A 209 10.37 -27.24 -18.02
C ILE A 209 10.08 -25.88 -18.67
N LEU A 210 9.63 -25.87 -19.92
CA LEU A 210 9.27 -24.62 -20.61
C LEU A 210 8.21 -23.83 -19.83
N TYR A 211 7.13 -24.49 -19.41
CA TYR A 211 6.03 -23.84 -18.69
C TYR A 211 6.47 -23.31 -17.33
N THR A 212 7.35 -24.02 -16.64
CA THR A 212 7.96 -23.55 -15.40
C THR A 212 8.78 -22.28 -15.64
N ILE A 213 9.64 -22.26 -16.67
CA ILE A 213 10.45 -21.08 -17.01
C ILE A 213 9.55 -19.88 -17.36
N VAL A 214 8.59 -20.06 -18.26
CA VAL A 214 7.67 -18.98 -18.69
C VAL A 214 6.81 -18.52 -17.51
N GLY A 215 6.32 -19.44 -16.67
CA GLY A 215 5.53 -19.14 -15.49
C GLY A 215 6.30 -18.34 -14.44
N MET A 216 7.55 -18.73 -14.15
CA MET A 216 8.45 -17.98 -13.26
C MET A 216 8.70 -16.58 -13.80
N PHE A 217 8.99 -16.45 -15.10
CA PHE A 217 9.22 -15.15 -15.73
C PHE A 217 7.98 -14.25 -15.67
N ALA A 218 6.80 -14.78 -16.00
CA ALA A 218 5.54 -14.02 -15.95
C ALA A 218 5.17 -13.60 -14.51
N THR A 219 5.45 -14.46 -13.53
CA THR A 219 5.24 -14.16 -12.11
C THR A 219 6.22 -13.07 -11.63
N GLY A 220 7.50 -13.18 -12.00
CA GLY A 220 8.50 -12.16 -11.71
C GLY A 220 8.14 -10.82 -12.33
N LEU A 221 7.67 -10.81 -13.59
CA LEU A 221 7.20 -9.60 -14.27
C LEU A 221 5.97 -9.00 -13.58
N TYR A 222 5.02 -9.83 -13.13
CA TYR A 222 3.87 -9.36 -12.36
C TYR A 222 4.29 -8.67 -11.05
N PHE A 223 5.22 -9.27 -10.30
CA PHE A 223 5.75 -8.68 -9.08
C PHE A 223 6.48 -7.38 -9.38
N LEU A 224 7.37 -7.37 -10.38
CA LEU A 224 8.12 -6.18 -10.79
C LEU A 224 7.18 -5.03 -11.16
N MET A 225 6.19 -5.26 -12.03
CA MET A 225 5.23 -4.21 -12.43
C MET A 225 4.43 -3.68 -11.24
N THR A 226 3.99 -4.56 -10.35
CA THR A 226 3.24 -4.16 -9.14
C THR A 226 4.10 -3.33 -8.20
N ASP A 227 5.33 -3.77 -7.93
CA ASP A 227 6.25 -3.12 -6.99
C ASP A 227 6.78 -1.79 -7.54
N MET A 228 7.14 -1.74 -8.82
CA MET A 228 7.54 -0.48 -9.46
C MET A 228 6.42 0.55 -9.43
N THR A 229 5.17 0.12 -9.65
CA THR A 229 4.01 1.01 -9.58
C THR A 229 3.78 1.53 -8.16
N GLU A 230 3.90 0.66 -7.15
CA GLU A 230 3.77 1.07 -5.76
C GLU A 230 4.85 2.09 -5.38
N VAL A 231 6.12 1.77 -5.64
CA VAL A 231 7.27 2.63 -5.34
C VAL A 231 7.17 3.98 -6.06
N HIS A 232 6.76 3.96 -7.34
CA HIS A 232 6.59 5.17 -8.13
C HIS A 232 5.58 6.12 -7.48
N TYR A 233 4.38 5.65 -7.15
CA TYR A 233 3.35 6.51 -6.55
C TYR A 233 3.65 6.89 -5.10
N GLU A 234 4.34 6.04 -4.34
CA GLU A 234 4.80 6.41 -2.99
C GLU A 234 5.84 7.54 -3.04
N THR A 235 6.75 7.49 -4.00
CA THR A 235 7.82 8.48 -4.18
C THR A 235 7.26 9.79 -4.74
N ASP A 236 6.38 9.72 -5.75
CA ASP A 236 5.64 10.88 -6.26
C ASP A 236 4.86 11.57 -5.14
N THR A 237 4.17 10.80 -4.30
CA THR A 237 3.43 11.34 -3.16
C THR A 237 4.36 12.05 -2.17
N ASP A 238 5.50 11.46 -1.83
CA ASP A 238 6.46 12.08 -0.91
C ASP A 238 7.05 13.37 -1.49
N GLN A 239 7.33 13.41 -2.79
CA GLN A 239 7.79 14.62 -3.49
C GLN A 239 6.72 15.72 -3.44
N ARG A 240 5.48 15.40 -3.77
CA ARG A 240 4.34 16.34 -3.73
C ARG A 240 4.06 16.87 -2.33
N LEU A 241 4.31 16.08 -1.29
CA LEU A 241 4.20 16.54 0.10
C LEU A 241 5.31 17.54 0.46
N CYS A 242 6.52 17.38 -0.07
CA CYS A 242 7.59 18.36 0.13
C CYS A 242 7.26 19.72 -0.51
N GLU A 243 6.54 19.72 -1.63
CA GLU A 243 6.12 20.94 -2.33
C GLU A 243 5.12 21.79 -1.53
N LEU A 244 4.45 21.22 -0.51
CA LEU A 244 3.54 21.95 0.38
C LEU A 244 4.27 22.87 1.38
N GLY A 245 5.59 22.77 1.47
CA GLY A 245 6.46 23.70 2.21
C GLY A 245 7.26 23.07 3.35
N PRO A 246 8.16 23.85 3.99
CA PRO A 246 9.12 23.33 4.98
C PRO A 246 8.48 22.63 6.18
N GLU A 247 7.33 23.12 6.65
CA GLU A 247 6.60 22.50 7.76
C GLU A 247 6.08 21.10 7.43
N TYR A 248 5.73 20.85 6.16
CA TYR A 248 5.34 19.51 5.69
C TYR A 248 6.53 18.57 5.60
N VAL A 249 7.70 19.08 5.19
CA VAL A 249 8.95 18.30 5.17
C VAL A 249 9.32 17.84 6.60
N LYS A 250 9.26 18.78 7.56
CA LYS A 250 9.48 18.49 8.98
C LYS A 250 8.44 17.50 9.52
N SER A 251 7.16 17.69 9.19
CA SER A 251 6.09 16.78 9.60
C SER A 251 6.28 15.37 9.03
N GLY A 252 6.75 15.25 7.78
CA GLY A 252 7.06 13.97 7.15
C GLY A 252 8.17 13.21 7.86
N LYS A 253 9.27 13.89 8.21
CA LYS A 253 10.33 13.29 9.05
C LYS A 253 9.75 12.71 10.35
N ILE A 254 9.00 13.51 11.09
CA ILE A 254 8.48 13.09 12.41
C ILE A 254 7.41 12.00 12.26
N PHE A 255 6.59 12.05 11.20
CA PHE A 255 5.62 11.00 10.89
C PHE A 255 6.28 9.64 10.71
N TYR A 256 7.28 9.54 9.83
CA TYR A 256 7.99 8.27 9.61
C TYR A 256 8.79 7.83 10.83
N GLU A 257 9.35 8.76 11.59
CA GLU A 257 10.00 8.46 12.87
C GLU A 257 9.03 7.84 13.88
N LYS A 258 7.81 8.39 14.04
CA LYS A 258 6.79 7.79 14.90
C LYS A 258 6.34 6.42 14.39
N LEU A 259 6.17 6.21 13.09
CA LEU A 259 5.87 4.88 12.54
C LEU A 259 6.98 3.86 12.84
N LEU A 260 8.24 4.23 12.67
CA LEU A 260 9.39 3.37 12.98
C LEU A 260 9.45 3.05 14.48
N ASN A 261 9.25 4.05 15.35
CA ASN A 261 9.24 3.88 16.80
C ASN A 261 8.10 2.94 17.25
N ARG A 262 6.90 3.10 16.67
CA ARG A 262 5.76 2.20 16.89
C ARG A 262 6.12 0.77 16.52
N ASN A 263 6.68 0.57 15.33
CA ASN A 263 7.04 -0.76 14.84
C ASN A 263 8.15 -1.41 15.68
N GLN A 264 9.13 -0.64 16.15
CA GLN A 264 10.15 -1.11 17.10
C GLN A 264 9.55 -1.52 18.44
N ALA A 265 8.67 -0.70 19.02
CA ALA A 265 8.00 -1.03 20.26
C ALA A 265 7.13 -2.30 20.12
N LEU A 266 6.38 -2.41 19.02
CA LEU A 266 5.61 -3.62 18.71
C LEU A 266 6.51 -4.85 18.52
N ARG A 267 7.69 -4.69 17.91
CA ARG A 267 8.68 -5.76 17.77
C ARG A 267 9.06 -6.36 19.13
N GLU A 268 9.30 -5.50 20.12
CA GLU A 268 9.68 -5.90 21.48
C GLU A 268 8.49 -6.50 22.24
N LEU A 269 7.35 -5.82 22.23
CA LEU A 269 6.13 -6.26 22.95
C LEU A 269 5.57 -7.59 22.43
N MET A 270 5.73 -7.87 21.14
CA MET A 270 5.26 -9.13 20.53
C MET A 270 6.25 -10.30 20.65
N GLY A 271 7.48 -10.07 21.12
CA GLY A 271 8.53 -11.09 21.18
C GLY A 271 8.85 -11.68 19.81
N SER A 272 8.95 -13.01 19.71
CA SER A 272 9.34 -13.73 18.49
C SER A 272 8.47 -13.42 17.26
N GLU A 273 7.18 -13.20 17.44
CA GLU A 273 6.27 -12.81 16.35
C GLU A 273 6.55 -11.38 15.87
N GLY A 274 6.91 -10.49 16.81
CA GLY A 274 7.36 -9.14 16.50
C GLY A 274 8.66 -9.14 15.68
N GLU A 275 9.62 -9.99 16.04
CA GLU A 275 10.90 -10.12 15.33
C GLU A 275 10.74 -10.57 13.88
N LYS A 276 9.75 -11.44 13.62
CA LYS A 276 9.40 -11.85 12.26
C LYS A 276 8.76 -10.72 11.48
N LYS A 277 7.92 -9.90 12.12
CA LYS A 277 7.14 -8.83 11.47
C LYS A 277 7.94 -7.55 11.25
N TYR A 278 8.84 -7.19 12.16
CA TYR A 278 9.58 -5.93 12.12
C TYR A 278 11.09 -6.12 12.31
N SER A 279 11.85 -5.41 11.51
CA SER A 279 13.30 -5.25 11.67
C SER A 279 13.65 -4.47 12.95
N LYS A 280 14.93 -4.55 13.39
CA LYS A 280 15.43 -3.75 14.52
C LYS A 280 15.28 -2.24 14.30
N MET A 281 15.28 -1.79 13.04
CA MET A 281 15.11 -0.38 12.68
C MET A 281 13.63 0.03 12.54
N GLY A 282 12.67 -0.90 12.66
CA GLY A 282 11.23 -0.60 12.57
C GLY A 282 10.61 -0.74 11.18
N ASN A 283 11.37 -1.13 10.15
CA ASN A 283 10.77 -1.52 8.86
C ASN A 283 9.99 -2.83 9.00
N GLU A 284 8.90 -2.98 8.24
CA GLU A 284 8.21 -4.26 8.08
C GLU A 284 9.08 -5.26 7.30
N ASN A 285 9.06 -6.51 7.75
CA ASN A 285 9.70 -7.62 7.07
C ASN A 285 8.67 -8.33 6.19
N PHE A 286 8.91 -8.32 4.88
CA PHE A 286 8.03 -8.95 3.89
C PHE A 286 8.54 -10.31 3.38
N GLY A 287 9.59 -10.85 4.01
CA GLY A 287 10.23 -12.10 3.60
C GLY A 287 11.08 -11.93 2.33
N ILE A 288 10.67 -12.57 1.23
CA ILE A 288 11.46 -12.68 -0.01
C ILE A 288 11.25 -11.47 -0.94
N ARG A 289 10.14 -10.73 -0.80
CA ARG A 289 9.75 -9.63 -1.69
C ARG A 289 9.52 -8.38 -0.86
N GLN A 290 10.04 -7.24 -1.29
CA GLN A 290 9.78 -5.95 -0.66
C GLN A 290 8.91 -5.09 -1.60
N PRO A 291 7.58 -5.05 -1.40
CA PRO A 291 6.67 -4.45 -2.38
C PRO A 291 6.62 -2.91 -2.34
N ARG A 292 7.24 -2.28 -1.34
CA ARG A 292 7.15 -0.84 -1.09
C ARG A 292 8.44 -0.26 -0.53
N VAL A 293 8.56 1.06 -0.56
CA VAL A 293 9.76 1.74 -0.04
C VAL A 293 9.85 1.53 1.47
N ALA A 294 11.04 1.13 1.96
CA ALA A 294 11.23 0.96 3.40
C ALA A 294 10.98 2.29 4.14
N LEU A 295 10.30 2.22 5.29
CA LEU A 295 9.99 3.40 6.10
C LEU A 295 11.26 4.19 6.48
N VAL A 296 12.38 3.51 6.75
CA VAL A 296 13.68 4.16 6.99
C VAL A 296 14.13 5.01 5.80
N HIS A 297 13.98 4.52 4.57
CA HIS A 297 14.36 5.29 3.38
C HIS A 297 13.45 6.50 3.18
N ARG A 298 12.16 6.38 3.49
CA ARG A 298 11.23 7.53 3.46
C ARG A 298 11.59 8.57 4.51
N LYS A 299 11.90 8.15 5.75
CA LYS A 299 12.43 9.07 6.78
C LYS A 299 13.68 9.81 6.28
N LEU A 300 14.65 9.06 5.73
CA LEU A 300 15.90 9.64 5.22
C LEU A 300 15.65 10.65 4.09
N PHE A 301 14.70 10.40 3.20
CA PHE A 301 14.30 11.34 2.15
C PHE A 301 13.84 12.69 2.74
N PHE A 302 12.93 12.67 3.71
CA PHE A 302 12.47 13.90 4.37
C PHE A 302 13.58 14.58 5.19
N GLU A 303 14.47 13.81 5.82
CA GLU A 303 15.64 14.37 6.52
C GLU A 303 16.62 15.07 5.59
N GLN A 304 16.87 14.51 4.40
CA GLN A 304 17.71 15.14 3.38
C GLN A 304 17.08 16.43 2.86
N LYS A 305 15.78 16.40 2.54
CA LYS A 305 15.04 17.61 2.13
C LYS A 305 15.04 18.69 3.18
N LEU A 306 14.91 18.34 4.45
CA LEU A 306 14.98 19.32 5.53
C LEU A 306 16.37 19.96 5.66
N LYS A 307 17.45 19.20 5.43
CA LYS A 307 18.82 19.73 5.41
C LYS A 307 19.03 20.71 4.25
N GLU A 308 18.59 20.34 3.04
CA GLU A 308 18.66 21.19 1.85
C GLU A 308 17.99 22.56 2.09
N ILE A 309 16.80 22.57 2.72
CA ILE A 309 16.08 23.81 3.06
C ILE A 309 16.89 24.65 4.05
N ASN A 310 17.35 24.05 5.15
CA ASN A 310 18.10 24.78 6.18
C ASN A 310 19.43 25.35 5.67
N ASP A 311 20.08 24.68 4.72
CA ASP A 311 21.34 25.15 4.14
C ASP A 311 21.12 26.29 3.14
N THR A 312 20.00 26.27 2.40
CA THR A 312 19.56 27.38 1.53
C THR A 312 19.24 28.63 2.35
N ASP A 313 18.53 28.48 3.47
CA ASP A 313 18.19 29.59 4.36
C ASP A 313 19.45 30.25 4.97
N LYS A 314 20.52 29.47 5.19
CA LYS A 314 21.80 30.00 5.68
C LYS A 314 22.56 30.75 4.59
N SER A 315 22.58 30.25 3.35
CA SER A 315 23.25 30.94 2.25
C SER A 315 22.59 32.29 1.96
N ASP A 316 21.27 32.36 1.97
CA ASP A 316 20.52 33.59 1.71
C ASP A 316 20.73 34.62 2.82
N ASN A 317 20.75 34.20 4.08
CA ASN A 317 21.08 35.07 5.21
C ASN A 317 22.53 35.55 5.17
N SER A 318 23.49 34.74 4.73
CA SER A 318 24.89 35.17 4.61
C SER A 318 25.11 36.18 3.48
N THR A 319 24.30 36.13 2.43
CA THR A 319 24.37 37.06 1.28
C THR A 319 23.74 38.41 1.62
N ASN A 320 22.65 38.42 2.40
CA ASN A 320 21.98 39.66 2.83
C ASN A 320 22.73 40.44 3.93
N VAL A 321 23.71 39.83 4.61
CA VAL A 321 24.55 40.51 5.62
C VAL A 321 25.79 41.18 4.99
N LEU A 322 26.09 40.89 3.72
CA LEU A 322 27.22 41.44 2.97
C LEU A 322 26.85 42.62 2.04
N LEU A 323 25.60 43.09 2.10
CA LEU A 323 25.10 44.28 1.39
C LEU A 323 24.73 45.39 2.39
#